data_AF-A0A4U1FYH9-F1
#
_entry.id   AF-A0A4U1FYH9-F1
#
_cell.length_a   1.000
_cell.length_b   1.000
_cell.length_c   1.000
_cell.angle_alpha   90.00
_cell.angle_beta   90.00
_cell.angle_gamma   90.00
#
_symmetry.space_group_name_H-M   'P 1'
#
loop_
_entity.id
_entity.type
_entity.pdbx_description
1 polymer ?
#
loop_
_entity_poly.entity_id
_entity_poly.type
_entity_poly.pdbx_seq_one_letter_code
_entity_poly.pdbx_strand_id
1 'polypeptide(L)'
;MTTDLDVFEDIVFSIMNGTYKDETEDRLFLDKCRDLQEEAEIFNALNPDKSGYYLVQRKLIVYRIISKITIEKAGFDDKQKERLEFVEKGLLSLYWLYMELLVEIQH
;
A
#
# COMPACT_ATOMS: atom_id res chain seq x y z
N MET A 1 -13.56 -6.29 -2.73
CA MET A 1 -12.64 -5.67 -3.71
C MET A 1 -11.85 -4.51 -3.12
N THR A 2 -12.38 -3.75 -2.14
CA THR A 2 -11.58 -2.81 -1.31
C THR A 2 -10.91 -3.48 -0.09
N THR A 3 -11.40 -4.65 0.29
CA THR A 3 -10.99 -5.49 1.43
C THR A 3 -9.49 -5.78 1.53
N ASP A 4 -8.79 -5.82 0.40
CA ASP A 4 -7.38 -6.19 0.37
C ASP A 4 -6.43 -5.04 0.70
N LEU A 5 -6.90 -3.80 0.61
CA LEU A 5 -6.15 -2.61 1.03
C LEU A 5 -6.47 -2.20 2.47
N ASP A 6 -7.61 -2.66 3.01
CA ASP A 6 -8.02 -2.43 4.40
C ASP A 6 -6.99 -3.01 5.38
N VAL A 7 -6.32 -4.11 5.01
CA VAL A 7 -5.23 -4.71 5.81
C VAL A 7 -4.05 -3.75 6.03
N PHE A 8 -3.77 -2.85 5.09
CA PHE A 8 -2.73 -1.83 5.28
C PHE A 8 -3.17 -0.76 6.27
N GLU A 9 -4.46 -0.41 6.28
CA GLU A 9 -5.01 0.51 7.28
C GLU A 9 -4.97 -0.12 8.68
N ASP A 10 -5.27 -1.42 8.79
CA ASP A 10 -5.18 -2.18 10.05
C ASP A 10 -3.74 -2.26 10.55
N ILE A 11 -2.78 -2.56 9.66
CA ILE A 11 -1.34 -2.56 9.98
C ILE A 11 -0.92 -1.18 10.48
N VAL A 12 -1.22 -0.11 9.75
CA VAL A 12 -0.86 1.25 10.14
C VAL A 12 -1.47 1.62 11.50
N PHE A 13 -2.76 1.31 11.70
CA PHE A 13 -3.44 1.56 12.96
C PHE A 13 -2.83 0.78 14.14
N SER A 14 -2.45 -0.48 13.91
CA SER A 14 -1.83 -1.32 14.94
C SER A 14 -0.44 -0.81 15.35
N ILE A 15 0.35 -0.25 14.42
CA ILE A 15 1.62 0.43 14.72
C ILE A 15 1.37 1.69 15.54
N MET A 16 0.42 2.52 15.10
CA MET A 16 0.06 3.77 15.80
C MET A 16 -0.42 3.53 17.23
N ASN A 17 -1.11 2.40 17.49
CA ASN A 17 -1.59 2.02 18.82
C ASN A 17 -0.58 1.20 19.64
N GLY A 18 0.60 0.88 19.10
CA GLY A 18 1.62 0.09 19.80
C GLY A 18 1.24 -1.40 19.97
N THR A 19 0.28 -1.90 19.20
CA THR A 19 -0.15 -3.31 19.23
C THR A 19 0.51 -4.18 18.16
N TYR A 20 1.37 -3.58 17.33
CA TYR A 20 2.03 -4.23 16.19
C TYR A 20 2.95 -5.37 16.62
N LYS A 21 2.81 -6.52 15.96
CA LYS A 21 3.62 -7.73 16.19
C LYS A 21 4.67 -7.91 15.10
N ASP A 22 5.76 -7.17 15.28
CA ASP A 22 6.94 -7.05 14.41
C ASP A 22 7.12 -8.16 13.35
N GLU A 23 7.54 -9.38 13.72
CA GLU A 23 7.97 -10.38 12.72
C GLU A 23 6.81 -11.00 11.90
N THR A 24 5.64 -11.18 12.51
CA THR A 24 4.50 -11.81 11.82
C THR A 24 3.79 -10.81 10.92
N GLU A 25 3.67 -9.57 11.38
CA GLU A 25 2.97 -8.51 10.66
C GLU A 25 3.84 -7.89 9.55
N ASP A 26 5.18 -7.86 9.71
CA ASP A 26 6.09 -7.44 8.63
C ASP A 26 6.02 -8.40 7.43
N ARG A 27 5.99 -9.72 7.70
CA ARG A 27 5.88 -10.72 6.63
C ARG A 27 4.53 -10.63 5.93
N LEU A 28 3.45 -10.50 6.70
CA LEU A 28 2.11 -10.30 6.15
C LEU A 28 2.05 -9.06 5.25
N PHE A 29 2.66 -7.95 5.68
CA PHE A 29 2.73 -6.72 4.90
C PHE A 29 3.44 -6.94 3.57
N LEU A 30 4.61 -7.57 3.57
CA LEU A 30 5.40 -7.82 2.37
C LEU A 30 4.72 -8.80 1.41
N ASP A 31 4.16 -9.89 1.93
CA ASP A 31 3.43 -10.86 1.14
C ASP A 31 2.22 -10.19 0.47
N LYS A 32 1.49 -9.34 1.23
CA LYS A 32 0.37 -8.59 0.67
C LYS A 32 0.77 -7.56 -0.36
N CYS A 33 1.90 -6.88 -0.18
CA CYS A 33 2.44 -5.99 -1.20
C CYS A 33 2.68 -6.76 -2.50
N ARG A 34 3.33 -7.92 -2.44
CA ARG A 34 3.59 -8.75 -3.62
C ARG A 34 2.31 -9.21 -4.31
N ASP A 35 1.34 -9.72 -3.55
CA ASP A 35 0.06 -10.18 -4.09
C ASP A 35 -0.64 -9.07 -4.88
N LEU A 36 -0.66 -7.84 -4.35
CA LEU A 36 -1.30 -6.70 -5.00
C LEU A 36 -0.54 -6.20 -6.23
N GLN A 37 0.79 -6.35 -6.27
CA GLN A 37 1.61 -6.08 -7.45
C GLN A 37 1.23 -7.06 -8.57
N GLU A 38 1.31 -8.36 -8.29
CA GLU A 38 1.00 -9.42 -9.26
C GLU A 38 -0.45 -9.30 -9.77
N GLU A 39 -1.41 -9.06 -8.86
CA GLU A 39 -2.81 -8.88 -9.23
C GLU A 39 -3.00 -7.68 -10.18
N ALA A 40 -2.29 -6.57 -9.94
CA ALA A 40 -2.42 -5.39 -10.77
C ALA A 40 -1.84 -5.59 -12.18
N GLU A 41 -0.69 -6.25 -12.29
CA GLU A 41 -0.08 -6.59 -13.58
C GLU A 41 -0.97 -7.56 -14.37
N ILE A 42 -1.47 -8.62 -13.72
CA ILE A 42 -2.38 -9.59 -14.32
C ILE A 42 -3.68 -8.91 -14.77
N PHE A 43 -4.28 -8.08 -13.91
CA PHE A 43 -5.52 -7.38 -14.25
C PHE A 43 -5.32 -6.44 -15.43
N ASN A 44 -4.21 -5.70 -15.47
CA ASN A 44 -3.85 -4.80 -16.56
C ASN A 44 -3.73 -5.56 -17.90
N ALA A 45 -3.01 -6.68 -17.90
CA ALA A 45 -2.81 -7.50 -19.09
C ALA A 45 -4.10 -8.15 -19.60
N LEU A 46 -5.00 -8.57 -18.69
CA LEU A 46 -6.23 -9.27 -19.05
C LEU A 46 -7.42 -8.34 -19.34
N ASN A 47 -7.42 -7.10 -18.83
CA ASN A 47 -8.55 -6.17 -18.91
C ASN A 47 -8.09 -4.74 -19.27
N PRO A 48 -7.45 -4.52 -20.43
CA PRO A 48 -6.88 -3.22 -20.80
C PRO A 48 -7.91 -2.07 -20.83
N ASP A 49 -9.17 -2.38 -21.17
CA ASP A 49 -10.29 -1.42 -21.21
C ASP A 49 -10.73 -0.94 -19.82
N LYS A 50 -10.51 -1.73 -18.78
CA LYS A 50 -10.90 -1.43 -17.38
C LYS A 50 -9.73 -1.05 -16.50
N SER A 51 -8.51 -1.32 -16.95
CA SER A 51 -7.29 -1.18 -16.16
C SER A 51 -7.09 0.25 -15.65
N GLY A 52 -7.35 1.26 -16.49
CA GLY A 52 -7.18 2.65 -16.09
C GLY A 52 -7.98 3.04 -14.84
N TYR A 53 -9.28 2.69 -14.81
CA TYR A 53 -10.12 2.97 -13.64
C TYR A 53 -9.67 2.18 -12.41
N TYR A 54 -9.37 0.88 -12.58
CA TYR A 54 -8.91 0.00 -11.53
C TYR A 54 -7.62 0.51 -10.86
N LEU A 55 -6.61 0.87 -11.65
CA LEU A 55 -5.33 1.38 -11.16
C LEU A 55 -5.48 2.75 -10.48
N VAL A 56 -6.30 3.65 -11.02
CA VAL A 56 -6.58 4.95 -10.38
C VAL A 56 -7.21 4.78 -9.01
N GLN A 57 -8.20 3.89 -8.85
CA GLN A 57 -8.81 3.63 -7.55
C GLN A 57 -7.78 3.13 -6.52
N ARG A 58 -6.96 2.15 -6.90
CA ARG A 58 -5.94 1.58 -6.00
C ARG A 58 -4.88 2.61 -5.63
N LYS A 59 -4.41 3.39 -6.60
CA LYS A 59 -3.50 4.52 -6.39
C LYS A 59 -4.04 5.50 -5.35
N LEU A 60 -5.31 5.90 -5.46
CA LEU A 60 -5.92 6.86 -4.53
C LEU A 60 -6.02 6.30 -3.10
N ILE A 61 -6.35 5.01 -2.96
CA ILE A 61 -6.42 4.36 -1.64
C ILE A 61 -5.02 4.29 -1.02
N VAL A 62 -4.01 3.81 -1.76
CA VAL A 62 -2.62 3.75 -1.25
C VAL A 62 -2.11 5.15 -0.86
N TYR A 63 -2.40 6.16 -1.67
CA TYR A 63 -2.04 7.56 -1.37
C TYR A 63 -2.69 8.08 -0.08
N ARG A 64 -3.96 7.73 0.17
CA ARG A 64 -4.66 8.09 1.42
C ARG A 64 -3.94 7.52 2.64
N ILE A 65 -3.51 6.26 2.56
CA ILE A 65 -2.81 5.57 3.65
C ILE A 65 -1.44 6.21 3.90
N ILE A 66 -0.66 6.44 2.84
CA ILE A 66 0.64 7.13 2.94
C ILE A 66 0.47 8.50 3.60
N SER A 67 -0.50 9.29 3.13
CA SER A 67 -0.76 10.64 3.68
C SER A 67 -1.04 10.61 5.18
N LYS A 68 -1.78 9.60 5.66
CA LYS A 68 -2.04 9.40 7.09
C LYS A 68 -0.75 9.14 7.88
N ILE A 69 0.12 8.27 7.35
CA ILE A 69 1.43 7.99 7.95
C ILE A 69 2.26 9.27 8.06
N THR A 70 2.32 10.08 6.99
CA THR A 70 3.15 11.29 6.94
C THR A 70 2.66 12.38 7.91
N ILE A 71 1.35 12.55 8.08
CA ILE A 71 0.76 13.60 8.94
C ILE A 71 0.91 13.25 10.43
N GLU A 72 0.82 11.98 10.79
CA GLU A 72 0.68 11.56 12.20
C GLU A 72 2.01 11.26 12.91
N LYS A 73 3.19 11.41 12.27
CA LYS A 73 4.50 11.05 12.89
C LYS A 73 4.86 11.81 14.18
N ALA A 74 4.17 12.91 14.49
CA ALA A 74 4.40 13.69 15.70
C ALA A 74 3.78 13.00 16.93
N GLY A 75 4.62 12.52 17.85
CA GLY A 75 4.18 11.90 19.11
C GLY A 75 4.40 10.39 19.20
N PHE A 76 4.89 9.75 18.14
CA PHE A 76 5.28 8.34 18.16
C PHE A 76 6.69 8.14 18.71
N ASP A 77 6.92 6.97 19.31
CA ASP A 77 8.26 6.55 19.71
C ASP A 77 9.12 6.15 18.49
N ASP A 78 10.41 5.94 18.70
CA ASP A 78 11.33 5.67 17.60
C ASP A 78 11.08 4.31 16.92
N LYS A 79 10.56 3.32 17.66
CA LYS A 79 10.21 2.02 17.10
C LYS A 79 8.98 2.15 16.20
N GLN A 80 7.96 2.86 16.64
CA GLN A 80 6.76 3.16 15.86
C GLN A 80 7.12 3.94 14.59
N LYS A 81 8.02 4.92 14.67
CA LYS A 81 8.50 5.67 13.50
C LYS A 81 9.21 4.76 12.50
N GLU A 82 10.13 3.91 12.96
CA GLU A 82 10.84 2.96 12.10
C GLU A 82 9.87 2.03 11.37
N ARG A 83 8.86 1.52 12.07
CA ARG A 83 7.82 0.67 11.47
C ARG A 83 6.93 1.41 10.48
N LEU A 84 6.52 2.63 10.81
CA LEU A 84 5.77 3.47 9.88
C LEU A 84 6.57 3.81 8.63
N GLU A 85 7.88 4.05 8.75
CA GLU A 85 8.77 4.27 7.61
C GLU A 85 8.94 3.01 6.73
N PHE A 86 9.04 1.84 7.35
CA PHE A 86 9.05 0.57 6.63
C PHE A 86 7.77 0.38 5.79
N VAL A 87 6.60 0.58 6.41
CA VAL A 87 5.29 0.47 5.72
C VAL A 87 5.17 1.55 4.63
N GLU A 88 5.53 2.79 4.93
CA GLU A 88 5.50 3.91 3.97
C GLU A 88 6.32 3.60 2.71
N LYS A 89 7.52 3.03 2.86
CA LYS A 89 8.37 2.63 1.72
C LYS A 89 7.71 1.54 0.86
N GLY A 90 7.11 0.52 1.48
CA GLY A 90 6.41 -0.54 0.74
C GLY A 90 5.19 0.00 -0.02
N LEU A 91 4.40 0.86 0.62
CA LEU A 91 3.25 1.50 0.00
C LEU A 91 3.64 2.45 -1.12
N LEU A 92 4.74 3.19 -0.99
CA LEU A 92 5.29 4.03 -2.07
C LEU A 92 5.70 3.17 -3.27
N SER A 93 6.28 1.99 -3.07
CA SER A 93 6.60 1.07 -4.16
C SER A 93 5.34 0.60 -4.91
N LEU A 94 4.27 0.25 -4.20
CA LEU A 94 2.98 -0.06 -4.81
C LEU A 94 2.38 1.12 -5.58
N TYR A 95 2.44 2.31 -5.00
CA TYR A 95 1.95 3.54 -5.63
C TYR A 95 2.69 3.81 -6.96
N TRP A 96 4.01 3.62 -6.98
CA TRP A 96 4.82 3.78 -8.18
C TRP A 96 4.47 2.76 -9.26
N LEU A 97 4.33 1.48 -8.91
CA LEU A 97 3.91 0.46 -9.87
C LEU A 97 2.57 0.84 -10.54
N TYR A 98 1.58 1.27 -9.76
CA TYR A 98 0.28 1.67 -10.32
C TYR A 98 0.39 2.87 -11.25
N MET A 99 1.33 3.78 -10.99
CA MET A 99 1.63 4.90 -11.89
C MET A 99 2.28 4.44 -13.19
N GLU A 100 3.23 3.52 -13.13
CA GLU A 100 3.90 2.95 -14.31
C GLU A 100 2.91 2.24 -15.22
N LEU A 101 2.09 1.34 -14.66
CA LEU A 101 1.04 0.64 -15.41
C LEU A 101 0.01 1.59 -16.03
N LEU A 102 -0.29 2.72 -15.38
CA LEU A 102 -1.17 3.75 -15.94
C LEU A 102 -0.56 4.48 -17.15
N VAL A 103 0.76 4.70 -17.14
CA VAL A 103 1.47 5.31 -18.28
C VAL A 103 1.51 4.35 -19.48
N GLU A 104 1.72 3.05 -19.23
CA GLU A 104 1.71 2.04 -20.29
C GLU A 104 0.38 1.94 -21.04
N ILE A 105 -0.76 2.23 -20.37
CA ILE A 105 -2.08 2.26 -21.04
C ILE A 105 -2.20 3.40 -22.05
N GLN A 106 -1.42 4.47 -21.90
CA GLN A 106 -1.48 5.66 -22.77
C GLN A 106 -0.63 5.53 -24.05
N HIS A 107 0.11 4.43 -24.22
CA HIS A 107 1.02 4.17 -25.33
C HIS A 107 0.64 2.91 -26.11
#